data_AF-A0AAE0XZ88-F1
#
_entry.id   AF-A0AAE0XZ88-F1
#
_cell.length_a   1.000
_cell.length_b   1.000
_cell.length_c   1.000
_cell.angle_alpha   90.00
_cell.angle_beta   90.00
_cell.angle_gamma   90.00
#
_symmetry.space_group_name_H-M   'P 1'
#
loop_
_entity.id
_entity.type
_entity.pdbx_description
1 polymer ?
#
loop_
_entity_poly.entity_id
_entity_poly.type
_entity_poly.pdbx_seq_one_letter_code
_entity_poly.pdbx_strand_id
1 'polypeptide(L)'
;MLDLRTICRRLQDFGLVVRLEKCIFGQKSIEFLGHQVSESGSIPLPSKVRAIENFPRPHNVKGLQEFLGMINFYHRFIPHAAALLRPLYSALKKSKPHQIIDWTNDMCESFTSSKAEATMLSHPKPGPSISLTSDASDQAVGAVLEQYVDGFWQPLAFFSKQLRPPEQ
;
A
#
# COMPACT_ATOMS: atom_id res chain seq x y z
N MET A 1 0.82 -11.67 28.49
CA MET A 1 1.89 -11.17 29.40
C MET A 1 3.14 -12.07 29.42
N LEU A 2 3.04 -13.36 29.11
CA LEU A 2 4.20 -14.27 29.03
C LEU A 2 5.19 -13.87 27.92
N ASP A 3 4.69 -13.39 26.79
CA ASP A 3 5.53 -13.01 25.64
C ASP A 3 6.41 -11.80 25.94
N LEU A 4 5.85 -10.77 26.60
CA LEU A 4 6.62 -9.58 26.96
C LEU A 4 7.75 -9.91 27.94
N ARG A 5 7.50 -10.77 28.93
CA ARG A 5 8.55 -11.24 29.85
C ARG A 5 9.66 -11.98 29.09
N THR A 6 9.28 -12.82 28.12
CA THR A 6 10.23 -13.56 27.29
C THR A 6 11.09 -12.62 26.45
N ILE A 7 10.48 -11.60 25.83
CA ILE A 7 11.19 -10.58 25.05
C ILE A 7 12.17 -9.81 25.94
N CYS A 8 11.73 -9.32 27.10
CA CYS A 8 12.59 -8.60 28.03
C CYS A 8 13.77 -9.45 28.50
N ARG A 9 13.55 -10.74 28.81
CA ARG A 9 14.64 -11.66 29.18
C ARG A 9 15.62 -11.83 28.03
N ARG A 10 15.15 -12.04 26.80
CA ARG A 10 16.03 -12.16 25.63
C ARG A 10 16.84 -10.88 25.42
N LEU A 11 16.24 -9.71 25.51
CA LEU A 11 16.97 -8.44 25.40
C LEU A 11 18.08 -8.35 26.45
N GLN A 12 17.78 -8.72 27.68
CA GLN A 12 18.77 -8.77 28.77
C GLN A 12 19.89 -9.78 28.50
N ASP A 13 19.56 -11.01 28.09
CA ASP A 13 20.53 -12.09 27.80
C ASP A 13 21.54 -11.67 26.71
N PHE A 14 21.13 -10.82 25.77
CA PHE A 14 21.97 -10.32 24.68
C PHE A 14 22.49 -8.89 24.90
N GLY A 15 22.30 -8.31 26.09
CA GLY A 15 22.81 -6.97 26.44
C GLY A 15 22.15 -5.82 25.65
N LEU A 16 20.95 -6.03 25.11
CA LEU A 16 20.17 -5.01 24.41
C LEU A 16 19.34 -4.19 25.39
N VAL A 17 19.48 -2.86 25.33
CA VAL A 17 18.73 -1.92 26.16
C VAL A 17 17.67 -1.20 25.33
N VAL A 18 16.45 -1.13 25.85
CA VAL A 18 15.33 -0.42 25.22
C VAL A 18 15.08 0.91 25.89
N ARG A 19 14.75 1.94 25.09
CA ARG A 19 14.33 3.24 25.62
C ARG A 19 12.84 3.17 25.97
N LEU A 20 12.53 3.07 27.26
CA LEU A 20 11.16 2.92 27.76
C LEU A 20 10.19 4.01 27.26
N GLU A 21 10.66 5.26 27.11
CA GLU A 21 9.87 6.38 26.58
C GLU A 21 9.34 6.15 25.15
N LYS A 22 9.99 5.27 24.38
CA LYS A 22 9.57 4.91 23.01
C LYS A 22 8.78 3.60 22.97
N CYS A 23 8.62 2.92 24.10
CA CYS A 23 7.90 1.66 24.16
C CYS A 23 6.41 1.91 24.35
N ILE A 24 5.59 1.20 23.58
CA ILE A 24 4.14 1.26 23.63
C ILE A 24 3.64 -0.15 23.95
N PHE A 25 2.86 -0.30 25.01
CA PHE A 25 2.38 -1.60 25.50
C PHE A 25 0.86 -1.62 25.64
N GLY A 26 0.26 -2.79 25.39
CA GLY A 26 -1.16 -3.05 25.70
C GLY A 26 -2.18 -2.21 24.93
N GLN A 27 -1.80 -1.63 23.80
CA GLN A 27 -2.70 -0.79 22.99
C GLN A 27 -3.55 -1.63 22.03
N LYS A 28 -4.79 -1.19 21.79
CA LYS A 28 -5.68 -1.79 20.77
C LYS A 28 -5.25 -1.46 19.34
N SER A 29 -4.51 -0.37 19.17
CA SER A 29 -3.98 0.08 17.89
C SER A 29 -2.60 0.69 18.10
N ILE A 30 -1.67 0.42 17.19
CA ILE A 30 -0.32 0.97 17.21
C ILE A 30 0.10 1.47 15.82
N GLU A 31 0.99 2.45 15.79
CA GLU A 31 1.69 2.83 14.57
C GLU A 31 2.95 1.97 14.42
N PHE A 32 3.10 1.29 13.28
CA PHE A 32 4.25 0.45 13.00
C PHE A 32 4.60 0.47 11.52
N LEU A 33 5.87 0.79 11.20
CA LEU A 33 6.41 0.81 9.83
C LEU A 33 5.52 1.56 8.81
N GLY A 34 4.98 2.72 9.19
CA GLY A 34 4.15 3.53 8.29
C GLY A 34 2.70 3.07 8.14
N HIS A 35 2.24 2.16 9.02
CA HIS A 35 0.88 1.64 9.07
C HIS A 35 0.27 1.82 10.45
N GLN A 36 -1.06 1.98 10.49
CA GLN A 36 -1.83 1.75 11.69
C GLN A 36 -2.22 0.28 11.73
N VAL A 37 -1.87 -0.41 12.81
CA VAL A 37 -2.17 -1.83 13.03
C VAL A 37 -3.13 -1.94 14.21
N SER A 38 -4.23 -2.65 14.01
CA SER A 38 -5.26 -2.92 15.02
C SER A 38 -5.64 -4.39 15.01
N GLU A 39 -6.57 -4.79 15.88
CA GLU A 39 -7.20 -6.12 15.84
C GLU A 39 -7.90 -6.41 14.50
N SER A 40 -8.50 -5.40 13.87
CA SER A 40 -9.24 -5.56 12.61
C SER A 40 -8.35 -5.73 11.38
N GLY A 41 -7.10 -5.29 11.44
CA GLY A 41 -6.20 -5.34 10.30
C GLY A 41 -5.11 -4.27 10.33
N SER A 42 -4.72 -3.84 9.14
CA SER A 42 -3.77 -2.75 8.92
C SER A 42 -4.23 -1.83 7.81
N ILE A 43 -3.89 -0.55 7.94
CA ILE A 43 -4.14 0.50 6.96
C ILE A 43 -2.93 1.46 6.94
N PRO A 44 -2.64 2.17 5.84
CA PRO A 44 -1.64 3.24 5.85
C PRO A 44 -1.95 4.28 6.92
N LEU A 45 -0.93 4.87 7.53
CA LEU A 45 -1.15 5.94 8.51
C LEU A 45 -1.93 7.10 7.88
N PRO A 46 -2.90 7.72 8.59
CA PRO A 46 -3.62 8.89 8.08
C PRO A 46 -2.70 10.02 7.63
N SER A 47 -1.57 10.21 8.31
CA SER A 47 -0.55 11.21 7.92
C SER A 47 0.09 10.91 6.55
N LYS A 48 0.23 9.64 6.19
CA LYS A 48 0.79 9.19 4.92
C LYS A 48 -0.24 9.27 3.80
N VAL A 49 -1.50 8.93 4.09
CA VAL A 49 -2.63 9.16 3.18
C VAL A 49 -2.76 10.64 2.86
N ARG A 50 -2.80 11.51 3.88
CA ARG A 50 -2.85 12.98 3.70
C ARG A 50 -1.68 13.53 2.88
N ALA A 51 -0.49 12.93 2.99
CA ALA A 51 0.66 13.36 2.19
C ALA A 51 0.45 13.07 0.69
N ILE A 52 -0.24 11.97 0.34
CA ILE A 52 -0.60 11.63 -1.04
C ILE A 52 -1.76 12.50 -1.53
N GLU A 53 -2.80 12.68 -0.71
CA GLU A 53 -3.96 13.53 -1.01
C GLU A 53 -3.52 14.97 -1.33
N ASN A 54 -2.68 15.55 -0.47
CA ASN A 54 -2.18 16.91 -0.61
C ASN A 54 -0.99 17.04 -1.57
N PHE A 55 -0.51 15.94 -2.17
CA PHE A 55 0.60 16.01 -3.10
C PHE A 55 0.22 16.92 -4.27
N PRO A 56 0.98 18.00 -4.54
CA PRO A 56 0.65 18.92 -5.62
C PRO A 56 0.81 18.22 -6.97
N ARG A 57 0.00 18.60 -7.96
CA ARG A 57 0.12 18.02 -9.31
C ARG A 57 1.57 18.19 -9.82
N PRO A 58 2.30 17.09 -10.12
CA PRO A 58 3.68 17.18 -10.57
C PRO A 58 3.86 18.03 -11.83
N HIS A 59 4.84 18.92 -11.82
CA HIS A 59 5.15 19.75 -12.99
C HIS A 59 6.15 19.08 -13.94
N ASN A 60 7.03 18.21 -13.42
CA ASN A 60 8.07 17.54 -14.18
C ASN A 60 8.12 16.03 -13.86
N VAL A 61 8.85 15.29 -14.69
CA VAL A 61 9.01 13.83 -14.58
C VAL A 61 9.53 13.42 -13.21
N LYS A 62 10.48 14.15 -12.62
CA LYS A 62 10.99 13.87 -11.28
C LYS A 62 9.88 13.92 -10.23
N GLY A 63 9.07 14.98 -10.22
CA GLY A 63 7.94 15.10 -9.30
C GLY A 63 6.90 13.99 -9.51
N LEU A 64 6.71 13.52 -10.74
CA LEU A 64 5.81 12.40 -11.02
C LEU A 64 6.38 11.07 -10.52
N GLN A 65 7.70 10.86 -10.61
CA GLN A 65 8.38 9.71 -10.01
C GLN A 65 8.28 9.73 -8.48
N GLU A 66 8.43 10.90 -7.85
CA GLU A 66 8.25 11.06 -6.40
C GLU A 66 6.82 10.67 -5.97
N PHE A 67 5.81 11.18 -6.69
CA PHE A 67 4.41 10.82 -6.45
C PHE A 67 4.15 9.32 -6.61
N LEU A 68 4.57 8.73 -7.74
CA LEU A 68 4.37 7.31 -8.01
C LEU A 68 5.14 6.43 -7.01
N GLY A 69 6.33 6.85 -6.57
CA GLY A 69 7.09 6.17 -5.53
C GLY A 69 6.35 6.13 -4.19
N MET A 70 5.69 7.24 -3.80
CA MET A 70 4.86 7.30 -2.60
C MET A 70 3.67 6.33 -2.68
N ILE A 71 2.96 6.32 -3.82
CA ILE A 71 1.81 5.43 -4.03
C ILE A 71 2.25 3.95 -4.07
N ASN A 72 3.37 3.65 -4.71
CA ASN A 72 3.83 2.27 -4.90
C ASN A 72 4.05 1.54 -3.57
N PHE A 73 4.48 2.25 -2.51
CA PHE A 73 4.60 1.67 -1.17
C PHE A 73 3.25 1.19 -0.60
N TYR A 74 2.15 1.82 -1.00
CA TYR A 74 0.80 1.54 -0.51
C TYR A 74 -0.11 0.88 -1.55
N HIS A 75 0.38 0.49 -2.74
CA HIS A 75 -0.46 -0.03 -3.81
C HIS A 75 -1.25 -1.29 -3.41
N ARG A 76 -0.75 -2.09 -2.46
CA ARG A 76 -1.46 -3.28 -1.94
C ARG A 76 -2.78 -2.96 -1.22
N PHE A 77 -3.02 -1.69 -0.89
CA PHE A 77 -4.24 -1.17 -0.29
C PHE A 77 -5.18 -0.52 -1.33
N ILE A 78 -4.79 -0.49 -2.61
CA ILE A 78 -5.50 0.18 -3.69
C ILE A 78 -5.96 -0.88 -4.71
N PRO A 79 -7.28 -1.12 -4.83
CA PRO A 79 -7.82 -1.98 -5.87
C PRO A 79 -7.43 -1.48 -7.26
N HIS A 80 -7.06 -2.41 -8.15
CA HIS A 80 -6.76 -2.12 -9.57
C HIS A 80 -5.69 -1.02 -9.80
N ALA A 81 -4.72 -0.87 -8.88
CA ALA A 81 -3.72 0.19 -8.91
C ALA A 81 -2.94 0.31 -10.24
N ALA A 82 -2.64 -0.80 -10.93
CA ALA A 82 -1.87 -0.77 -12.17
C ALA A 82 -2.65 -0.14 -13.34
N ALA A 83 -3.96 -0.40 -13.42
CA ALA A 83 -4.84 0.22 -14.39
C ALA A 83 -5.02 1.71 -14.05
N LEU A 84 -5.31 2.00 -12.79
CA LEU A 84 -5.47 3.35 -12.27
C LEU A 84 -4.26 4.24 -12.55
N LEU A 85 -3.03 3.75 -12.33
CA LEU A 85 -1.79 4.53 -12.48
C LEU A 85 -1.21 4.50 -13.90
N ARG A 86 -1.84 3.80 -14.84
CA ARG A 86 -1.29 3.59 -16.19
C ARG A 86 -1.01 4.87 -16.97
N PRO A 87 -1.91 5.88 -17.00
CA PRO A 87 -1.63 7.13 -17.69
C PRO A 87 -0.35 7.81 -17.16
N LEU A 88 -0.14 7.76 -15.84
CA LEU A 88 1.02 8.35 -15.17
C LEU A 88 2.32 7.59 -15.48
N TYR A 89 2.31 6.26 -15.41
CA TYR A 89 3.49 5.46 -15.80
C TYR A 89 3.85 5.62 -17.28
N SER A 90 2.85 5.84 -18.14
CA SER A 90 3.07 6.04 -19.57
C SER A 90 3.81 7.35 -19.85
N ALA A 91 3.52 8.40 -19.08
CA ALA A 91 4.23 9.68 -19.15
C ALA A 91 5.71 9.60 -18.72
N LEU A 92 6.12 8.52 -18.02
CA LEU A 92 7.52 8.28 -17.67
C LEU A 92 8.32 7.59 -18.79
N LYS A 93 7.67 6.96 -19.77
CA LYS A 93 8.35 6.16 -20.79
C LYS A 93 9.19 7.08 -21.69
N LYS A 94 10.51 6.83 -21.73
CA LYS A 94 11.50 7.59 -22.52
C LYS A 94 11.61 9.08 -22.14
N SER A 95 11.14 9.46 -20.96
CA SER A 95 11.14 10.84 -20.49
C SER A 95 12.41 11.18 -19.68
N LYS A 96 12.88 12.42 -19.76
CA LYS A 96 14.03 12.90 -18.96
C LYS A 96 13.56 13.49 -17.63
N PRO A 97 14.34 13.41 -16.51
CA PRO A 97 13.89 13.86 -15.19
C PRO A 97 13.35 15.31 -15.10
N HIS A 98 13.94 16.23 -15.86
CA HIS A 98 13.56 17.65 -15.88
C HIS A 98 12.53 18.01 -16.94
N GLN A 99 12.05 17.04 -17.71
CA GLN A 99 11.05 17.27 -18.74
C GLN A 99 9.73 17.68 -18.09
N ILE A 100 9.13 18.76 -18.61
CA ILE A 100 7.80 19.23 -18.19
C ILE A 100 6.76 18.22 -18.67
N ILE A 101 5.79 17.93 -17.79
CA ILE A 101 4.71 17.00 -18.11
C ILE A 101 3.59 17.75 -18.81
N ASP A 102 3.22 17.27 -19.99
CA ASP A 102 1.98 17.66 -20.65
C ASP A 102 0.83 16.81 -20.09
N TRP A 103 -0.06 17.43 -19.32
CA TRP A 103 -1.11 16.74 -18.59
C TRP A 103 -2.33 16.52 -19.47
N THR A 104 -2.61 15.27 -19.81
CA THR A 104 -3.88 14.89 -20.45
C THR A 104 -5.01 14.80 -19.43
N ASN A 105 -6.26 14.74 -19.91
CA ASN A 105 -7.43 14.51 -19.05
C ASN A 105 -7.32 13.18 -18.31
N ASP A 106 -6.96 12.09 -19.01
CA ASP A 106 -6.75 10.76 -18.41
C ASP A 106 -5.71 10.78 -17.29
N MET A 107 -4.64 11.57 -17.45
CA MET A 107 -3.63 11.74 -16.40
C MET A 107 -4.20 12.49 -15.20
N CYS A 108 -4.96 13.55 -15.42
CA CYS A 108 -5.60 14.32 -14.35
C CYS A 108 -6.60 13.46 -13.55
N GLU A 109 -7.40 12.66 -14.24
CA GLU A 109 -8.34 11.71 -13.63
C GLU A 109 -7.60 10.62 -12.86
N SER A 110 -6.59 9.99 -13.48
CA SER A 110 -5.73 9.00 -12.84
C SER A 110 -5.08 9.54 -11.56
N PHE A 111 -4.50 10.75 -11.61
CA PHE A 111 -3.88 11.40 -10.46
C PHE A 111 -4.88 11.65 -9.34
N THR A 112 -6.07 12.16 -9.67
CA THR A 112 -7.11 12.46 -8.67
C THR A 112 -7.66 11.19 -8.04
N SER A 113 -8.00 10.19 -8.86
CA SER A 113 -8.56 8.92 -8.41
C SER A 113 -7.53 8.08 -7.64
N SER A 114 -6.24 8.20 -7.95
CA SER A 114 -5.17 7.51 -7.19
C SER A 114 -4.96 8.02 -5.77
N LYS A 115 -5.59 9.16 -5.43
CA LYS A 115 -5.63 9.71 -4.07
C LYS A 115 -6.82 9.20 -3.25
N ALA A 116 -7.64 8.30 -3.81
CA ALA A 116 -8.78 7.72 -3.12
C ALA A 116 -8.36 6.91 -1.87
N GLU A 117 -9.35 6.65 -1.01
CA GLU A 117 -9.16 6.03 0.30
C GLU A 117 -8.55 4.62 0.21
N ALA A 118 -7.55 4.36 1.06
CA ALA A 118 -6.90 3.06 1.17
C ALA A 118 -7.87 2.03 1.77
N THR A 119 -7.93 0.84 1.18
CA THR A 119 -8.75 -0.26 1.71
C THR A 119 -8.06 -0.91 2.92
N MET A 120 -8.78 -1.16 4.01
CA MET A 120 -8.24 -1.90 5.15
C MET A 120 -7.91 -3.35 4.77
N LEU A 121 -6.71 -3.81 5.11
CA LEU A 121 -6.30 -5.21 4.92
C LEU A 121 -6.41 -5.98 6.23
N SER A 122 -7.14 -7.08 6.23
CA SER A 122 -7.33 -7.93 7.41
C SER A 122 -6.09 -8.77 7.72
N HIS A 123 -5.95 -9.19 8.98
CA HIS A 123 -4.90 -10.13 9.36
C HIS A 123 -5.26 -11.55 8.90
N PRO A 124 -4.33 -12.32 8.33
CA PRO A 124 -4.55 -13.72 8.01
C PRO A 124 -4.95 -14.49 9.28
N LYS A 125 -6.07 -15.22 9.22
CA LYS A 125 -6.54 -16.09 10.29
C LYS A 125 -6.25 -17.55 9.91
N PRO A 126 -5.82 -18.39 10.87
CA PRO A 126 -5.67 -19.82 10.62
C PRO A 126 -7.05 -20.48 10.51
N GLY A 127 -7.26 -21.31 9.48
CA GLY A 127 -8.48 -22.11 9.30
C GLY A 127 -9.43 -21.65 8.19
N PRO A 128 -9.80 -20.36 8.07
CA PRO A 128 -10.61 -19.85 6.98
C PRO A 128 -10.11 -20.25 5.59
N SER A 129 -11.06 -20.47 4.69
CA SER A 129 -10.75 -20.69 3.27
C SER A 129 -10.18 -19.41 2.68
N ILE A 130 -9.10 -19.56 1.92
CA ILE A 130 -8.45 -18.47 1.20
C ILE A 130 -8.84 -18.59 -0.27
N SER A 131 -9.16 -17.47 -0.91
CA SER A 131 -9.38 -17.36 -2.34
C SER A 131 -8.43 -16.35 -2.95
N LEU A 132 -8.03 -16.62 -4.19
CA LEU A 132 -7.36 -15.66 -5.05
C LEU A 132 -8.29 -15.38 -6.22
N THR A 133 -8.90 -14.20 -6.22
CA THR A 133 -9.75 -13.74 -7.32
C THR A 133 -8.91 -12.87 -8.24
N SER A 134 -8.75 -13.28 -9.50
CA SER A 134 -7.94 -12.57 -10.49
C SER A 134 -8.75 -12.19 -11.72
N ASP A 135 -8.44 -11.03 -12.28
CA ASP A 135 -8.95 -10.58 -13.56
C ASP A 135 -7.80 -9.99 -14.39
N ALA A 136 -7.90 -10.10 -15.70
CA ALA A 136 -6.89 -9.62 -16.63
C ALA A 136 -7.55 -8.96 -17.84
N SER A 137 -7.00 -7.82 -18.24
CA SER A 137 -7.26 -7.21 -19.54
C SER A 137 -6.07 -7.41 -20.48
N ASP A 138 -6.20 -6.91 -21.71
CA ASP A 138 -5.11 -6.72 -22.68
C ASP A 138 -3.95 -5.84 -22.16
N GLN A 139 -4.11 -5.25 -20.98
CA GLN A 139 -3.24 -4.18 -20.48
C GLN A 139 -2.65 -4.44 -19.11
N ALA A 140 -3.41 -5.07 -18.21
CA ALA A 140 -3.01 -5.27 -16.83
C ALA A 140 -3.68 -6.50 -16.22
N VAL A 141 -3.05 -7.04 -15.20
CA VAL A 141 -3.61 -8.09 -14.33
C VAL A 141 -3.89 -7.47 -12.96
N GLY A 142 -5.06 -7.75 -12.42
CA GLY A 142 -5.44 -7.48 -11.04
C GLY A 142 -5.74 -8.78 -10.31
N ALA A 143 -5.45 -8.81 -9.02
CA ALA A 143 -5.95 -9.88 -8.16
C ALA A 143 -6.20 -9.38 -6.75
N VAL A 144 -7.08 -10.06 -6.02
CA VAL A 144 -7.27 -9.90 -4.58
C VAL A 144 -7.07 -11.25 -3.92
N LEU A 145 -6.20 -11.27 -2.91
CA LEU A 145 -6.08 -12.38 -1.97
C LEU A 145 -7.04 -12.09 -0.82
N GLU A 146 -7.94 -13.02 -0.54
CA GLU A 146 -9.02 -12.83 0.44
C GLU A 146 -9.26 -14.10 1.25
N GLN A 147 -9.81 -13.95 2.46
CA GLN A 147 -10.21 -15.06 3.32
C GLN A 147 -11.70 -14.97 3.65
N TYR A 148 -12.40 -16.11 3.75
CA TYR A 148 -13.82 -16.15 4.07
C TYR A 148 -14.03 -16.32 5.58
N VAL A 149 -14.52 -15.26 6.24
CA VAL A 149 -14.66 -15.18 7.70
C VAL A 149 -16.01 -14.58 8.04
N ASP A 150 -16.74 -15.23 8.95
CA ASP A 150 -18.04 -14.76 9.47
C ASP A 150 -19.09 -14.45 8.38
N GLY A 151 -19.05 -15.17 7.26
CA GLY A 151 -20.01 -15.02 6.16
C GLY A 151 -19.61 -14.00 5.08
N PHE A 152 -18.43 -13.39 5.18
CA PHE A 152 -17.96 -12.37 4.24
C PHE A 152 -16.52 -12.61 3.81
N TRP A 153 -16.18 -12.15 2.60
CA TRP A 153 -14.80 -12.14 2.13
C TRP A 153 -14.05 -10.93 2.68
N GLN A 154 -12.90 -11.18 3.31
CA GLN A 154 -12.02 -10.17 3.89
C GLN A 154 -10.72 -10.07 3.09
N PRO A 155 -10.37 -8.88 2.55
CA PRO A 155 -9.16 -8.73 1.74
C PRO A 155 -7.90 -8.81 2.62
N LEU A 156 -6.94 -9.62 2.18
CA LEU A 156 -5.61 -9.75 2.77
C LEU A 156 -4.57 -8.91 2.02
N ALA A 157 -4.70 -8.84 0.69
CA ALA A 157 -3.86 -8.00 -0.16
C ALA A 157 -4.48 -7.81 -1.55
N PHE A 158 -4.27 -6.64 -2.15
CA PHE A 158 -4.48 -6.44 -3.58
C PHE A 158 -3.15 -6.59 -4.34
N PHE A 159 -3.21 -7.23 -5.49
CA PHE A 159 -2.13 -7.32 -6.46
C PHE A 159 -2.55 -6.61 -7.74
N SER A 160 -1.64 -5.85 -8.33
CA SER A 160 -1.90 -5.24 -9.62
C SER A 160 -0.59 -5.04 -10.39
N LYS A 161 -0.56 -5.45 -11.65
CA LYS A 161 0.64 -5.39 -12.49
C LYS A 161 0.27 -5.06 -13.94
N GLN A 162 1.02 -4.15 -14.56
CA GLN A 162 0.92 -3.91 -16.01
C GLN A 162 1.59 -5.04 -16.79
N LEU A 163 0.96 -5.44 -17.89
CA LEU A 163 1.51 -6.40 -18.83
C LEU A 163 2.62 -5.74 -19.66
N ARG A 164 3.74 -6.43 -19.82
CA ARG A 164 4.85 -6.04 -20.71
C ARG A 164 4.43 -6.26 -22.16
N PRO A 165 5.09 -5.64 -23.16
CA PRO A 165 4.73 -5.83 -24.57
C PRO A 165 4.63 -7.30 -25.03
N PRO A 166 5.45 -8.26 -24.55
CA PRO A 166 5.28 -9.67 -24.91
C PRO A 166 4.14 -10.40 -24.18
N GLU A 167 3.51 -9.76 -23.19
CA GLU A 167 2.44 -10.31 -22.35
C GLU A 167 1.06 -9.70 -22.69
N GLN A 168 1.02 -8.72 -23.61
CA GLN A 168 -0.19 -8.10 -24.18
C GLN A 168 -0.57 -8.82 -25.46
#